data_AF-A0AAJ4XKU0-F1
#
_entry.id   AF-A0AAJ4XKU0-F1
#
_cell.length_a   1.000
_cell.length_b   1.000
_cell.length_c   1.000
_cell.angle_alpha   90.00
_cell.angle_beta   90.00
_cell.angle_gamma   90.00
#
_symmetry.space_group_name_H-M   'P 1'
#
loop_
_entity.id
_entity.type
_entity.pdbx_description
1 polymer ?
#
loop_
_entity_poly.entity_id
_entity_poly.type
_entity_poly.pdbx_seq_one_letter_code
_entity_poly.pdbx_strand_id
1 'polypeptide(L)'
;MSSVGGRRTRQITPTSPSPSPEPLPGTDGSTSKASQTTFEKPPPSIPIDFSSNPESNDPTAAVRANLETRTRSVVDLLYQIAVCSADVQEDSQHLVAAKVNECIKALAALDATKDELHRAHMMVPQDVLEMLDSGKNPDIHTRNFVNRLASENQYSFGQHRAVESYKSRLDAALDSAFPQLKSVRGDAGDAPK
;
A
#
# COMPACT_ATOMS: atom_id res chain seq x y z
N MET A 1 30.37 -46.39 -19.47
CA MET A 1 29.45 -45.77 -20.46
C MET A 1 28.09 -45.69 -19.77
N SER A 2 27.44 -44.57 -19.48
CA SER A 2 27.57 -43.18 -19.95
C SER A 2 26.90 -42.21 -18.97
N SER A 3 27.57 -41.07 -18.77
CA SER A 3 27.14 -39.69 -18.54
C SER A 3 25.96 -39.34 -17.60
N VAL A 4 26.34 -38.71 -16.48
CA VAL A 4 25.57 -37.73 -15.69
C VAL A 4 25.34 -36.44 -16.51
N GLY A 5 24.09 -36.00 -16.65
CA GLY A 5 23.72 -34.74 -17.31
C GLY A 5 23.59 -33.59 -16.30
N GLY A 6 24.64 -32.79 -16.14
CA GLY A 6 24.64 -31.59 -15.29
C GLY A 6 23.79 -30.46 -15.86
N ARG A 7 22.87 -29.92 -15.05
CA ARG A 7 22.11 -28.69 -15.32
C ARG A 7 23.09 -27.50 -15.41
N ARG A 8 23.11 -26.83 -16.57
CA ARG A 8 23.88 -25.60 -16.77
C ARG A 8 23.10 -24.41 -16.20
N THR A 9 23.58 -23.85 -15.10
CA THR A 9 23.16 -22.54 -14.57
C THR A 9 23.62 -21.46 -15.54
N ARG A 10 22.72 -20.64 -16.07
CA ARG A 10 23.08 -19.51 -16.94
C ARG A 10 23.71 -18.41 -16.07
N GLN A 11 24.99 -18.11 -16.31
CA GLN A 11 25.69 -16.96 -15.75
C GLN A 11 25.09 -15.68 -16.33
N ILE A 12 24.61 -14.79 -15.47
CA ILE A 12 24.29 -13.40 -15.82
C ILE A 12 25.58 -12.58 -15.78
N THR A 13 26.06 -12.15 -16.93
CA THR A 13 27.16 -11.18 -17.02
C THR A 13 26.64 -9.78 -16.68
N PRO A 14 27.26 -9.04 -15.74
CA PRO A 14 26.92 -7.64 -15.52
C PRO A 14 27.44 -6.80 -16.69
N THR A 15 26.53 -6.16 -17.43
CA THR A 15 26.89 -5.14 -18.41
C THR A 15 27.37 -3.90 -17.66
N SER A 16 28.68 -3.69 -17.63
CA SER A 16 29.29 -2.44 -17.15
C SER A 16 28.81 -1.25 -18.00
N PRO A 17 28.51 -0.09 -17.40
CA PRO A 17 28.34 1.15 -18.15
C PRO A 17 29.73 1.63 -18.62
N SER A 18 29.90 1.85 -19.93
CA SER A 18 31.09 2.52 -20.45
C SER A 18 30.93 4.05 -20.26
N PRO A 19 31.97 4.80 -19.86
CA PRO A 19 31.84 6.21 -19.54
C PRO A 19 31.70 7.09 -20.79
N SER A 20 30.82 8.07 -20.69
CA SER A 20 30.58 9.13 -21.68
C SER A 20 31.84 10.00 -21.87
N PRO A 21 32.18 10.46 -23.09
CA PRO A 21 33.29 11.37 -23.30
C PRO A 21 32.98 12.80 -22.81
N GLU A 22 33.99 13.43 -22.21
CA GLU A 22 34.00 14.80 -21.67
C GLU A 22 34.21 15.84 -22.79
N PRO A 23 33.59 17.04 -22.75
CA PRO A 23 33.69 18.02 -23.84
C PRO A 23 34.89 18.97 -23.65
N LEU A 24 35.62 19.24 -24.73
CA LEU A 24 36.66 20.28 -24.79
C LEU A 24 36.04 21.69 -25.01
N PRO A 25 36.71 22.75 -24.54
CA PRO A 25 36.13 24.09 -24.46
C PRO A 25 36.36 24.91 -25.75
N GLY A 26 35.33 25.66 -26.12
CA GLY A 26 35.45 26.82 -27.01
C GLY A 26 35.03 26.57 -28.45
N THR A 27 33.82 27.01 -28.80
CA THR A 27 33.59 27.98 -29.88
C THR A 27 32.11 28.35 -29.91
N ASP A 28 31.86 29.65 -29.71
CA ASP A 28 30.56 30.29 -29.77
C ASP A 28 29.96 30.26 -31.19
N GLY A 29 28.63 30.17 -31.27
CA GLY A 29 27.90 30.75 -32.41
C GLY A 29 26.71 29.96 -32.95
N SER A 30 25.52 30.41 -32.53
CA SER A 30 24.29 30.48 -33.34
C SER A 30 23.28 29.31 -33.33
N THR A 31 22.20 29.59 -32.60
CA THR A 31 20.78 29.49 -33.01
C THR A 31 20.27 28.15 -33.55
N SER A 32 19.56 27.40 -32.71
CA SER A 32 18.48 26.49 -33.12
C SER A 32 17.55 26.15 -31.95
N LYS A 33 16.38 26.83 -31.95
CA LYS A 33 15.06 26.40 -31.45
C LYS A 33 15.01 25.43 -30.26
N ALA A 34 14.65 25.98 -29.10
CA ALA A 34 14.08 25.21 -27.99
C ALA A 34 12.78 24.54 -28.44
N SER A 35 12.81 23.23 -28.66
CA SER A 35 11.60 22.41 -28.71
C SER A 35 11.11 22.24 -27.28
N GLN A 36 10.06 22.99 -26.96
CA GLN A 36 9.23 22.77 -25.79
C GLN A 36 8.71 21.33 -25.83
N THR A 37 9.24 20.44 -25.00
CA THR A 37 8.47 19.29 -24.56
C THR A 37 7.36 19.83 -23.67
N THR A 38 6.19 19.97 -24.27
CA THR A 38 4.92 20.11 -23.56
C THR A 38 4.88 19.05 -22.46
N PHE A 39 4.90 19.50 -21.20
CA PHE A 39 4.43 18.70 -20.09
C PHE A 39 2.95 18.44 -20.34
N GLU A 40 2.68 17.35 -21.05
CA GLU A 40 1.34 16.84 -21.22
C GLU A 40 0.83 16.48 -19.83
N LYS A 41 -0.29 17.13 -19.51
CA LYS A 41 -1.05 17.10 -18.27
C LYS A 41 -0.92 15.73 -17.57
N PRO A 42 -0.56 15.70 -16.27
CA PRO A 42 -0.63 14.45 -15.51
C PRO A 42 -2.03 13.85 -15.71
N PRO A 43 -2.17 12.51 -15.74
CA PRO A 43 -3.50 11.89 -15.75
C PRO A 43 -4.32 12.57 -14.66
N PRO A 44 -5.62 12.85 -14.88
CA PRO A 44 -6.40 13.63 -13.93
C PRO A 44 -6.16 13.02 -12.56
N SER A 45 -5.50 13.77 -11.68
CA SER A 45 -5.58 13.54 -10.26
C SER A 45 -7.07 13.53 -10.02
N ILE A 46 -7.66 12.34 -9.86
CA ILE A 46 -8.99 12.24 -9.30
C ILE A 46 -8.85 13.08 -8.03
N PRO A 47 -9.55 14.22 -7.90
CA PRO A 47 -9.63 14.87 -6.63
C PRO A 47 -10.27 13.80 -5.76
N ILE A 48 -9.48 13.15 -4.91
CA ILE A 48 -10.04 12.41 -3.80
C ILE A 48 -10.63 13.52 -2.95
N ASP A 49 -11.90 13.79 -3.21
CA ASP A 49 -12.72 14.64 -2.40
C ASP A 49 -12.80 13.96 -1.04
N PHE A 50 -11.90 14.35 -0.14
CA PHE A 50 -11.94 13.96 1.27
C PHE A 50 -13.13 14.59 2.01
N SER A 51 -14.02 15.30 1.29
CA SER A 51 -15.23 15.89 1.83
C SER A 51 -16.49 15.23 1.27
N SER A 52 -16.55 13.89 1.27
CA SER A 52 -17.83 13.18 1.22
C SER A 52 -18.21 12.71 2.63
N ASN A 53 -19.36 13.23 3.06
CA ASN A 53 -20.07 12.91 4.30
C ASN A 53 -20.15 11.38 4.53
N PRO A 54 -19.78 10.86 5.72
CA PRO A 54 -19.61 9.42 5.93
C PRO A 54 -20.94 8.78 6.35
N GLU A 55 -21.83 8.53 5.40
CA GLU A 55 -22.95 7.60 5.62
C GLU A 55 -22.90 6.44 4.63
N SER A 56 -21.70 5.88 4.44
CA SER A 56 -21.60 4.46 4.13
C SER A 56 -21.93 3.71 5.42
N ASN A 57 -23.12 3.12 5.53
CA ASN A 57 -23.45 2.12 6.55
C ASN A 57 -22.56 0.88 6.33
N ASP A 58 -21.28 1.01 6.65
CA ASP A 58 -20.32 -0.08 6.62
C ASP A 58 -20.65 -0.98 7.82
N PRO A 59 -21.10 -2.23 7.60
CA PRO A 59 -21.43 -3.14 8.69
C PRO A 59 -20.24 -3.37 9.64
N THR A 60 -19.00 -3.16 9.18
CA THR A 60 -17.81 -3.24 10.02
C THR A 60 -17.63 -2.04 10.94
N ALA A 61 -18.21 -0.87 10.62
CA ALA A 61 -18.16 0.31 11.47
C ALA A 61 -18.95 0.11 12.77
N ALA A 62 -20.11 -0.55 12.69
CA ALA A 62 -20.91 -0.88 13.86
C ALA A 62 -20.18 -1.87 14.80
N VAL A 63 -19.54 -2.90 14.24
CA VAL A 63 -18.72 -3.86 15.01
C VAL A 63 -17.55 -3.15 15.69
N ARG A 64 -16.87 -2.24 14.98
CA ARG A 64 -15.79 -1.41 15.55
C ARG A 64 -16.26 -0.54 16.70
N ALA A 65 -17.36 0.19 16.53
CA ALA A 65 -17.91 1.06 17.56
C ALA A 65 -18.32 0.27 18.81
N ASN A 66 -18.88 -0.93 18.64
CA ASN A 66 -19.19 -1.82 19.75
C ASN A 66 -17.94 -2.27 20.51
N LEU A 67 -16.90 -2.69 19.78
CA LEU A 67 -15.61 -3.08 20.34
C LEU A 67 -14.93 -1.94 21.10
N GLU A 68 -14.93 -0.72 20.52
CA GLU A 68 -14.41 0.49 21.17
C GLU A 68 -15.14 0.78 22.48
N THR A 69 -16.48 0.74 22.45
CA THR A 69 -17.32 0.99 23.64
C THR A 69 -17.02 -0.01 24.76
N ARG A 70 -16.95 -1.31 24.43
CA ARG A 70 -16.63 -2.35 25.42
C ARG A 70 -15.22 -2.21 25.96
N THR A 71 -14.25 -1.92 25.11
CA THR A 71 -12.84 -1.71 25.51
C THR A 71 -12.72 -0.52 26.47
N ARG A 72 -13.38 0.60 26.14
CA ARG A 72 -13.42 1.79 26.98
C ARG A 72 -14.06 1.49 28.34
N SER A 73 -15.19 0.77 28.35
CA SER A 73 -15.86 0.36 29.58
C SER A 73 -14.95 -0.49 30.50
N VAL A 74 -14.15 -1.41 29.94
CA VAL A 74 -13.17 -2.18 30.71
C VAL A 74 -12.10 -1.29 31.32
N VAL A 75 -11.54 -0.35 30.55
CA VAL A 75 -10.53 0.60 31.04
C VAL A 75 -11.10 1.48 32.17
N ASP A 76 -12.32 1.98 32.00
CA ASP A 76 -13.00 2.79 33.01
C ASP A 76 -13.25 1.99 34.30
N LEU A 77 -13.62 0.71 34.20
CA LEU A 77 -13.80 -0.17 35.36
C LEU A 77 -12.47 -0.47 36.07
N LEU A 78 -11.39 -0.70 35.32
CA LEU A 78 -10.05 -0.87 35.90
C LEU A 78 -9.60 0.38 36.65
N TYR A 79 -9.88 1.56 36.10
CA TYR A 79 -9.59 2.83 36.77
C TYR A 79 -10.44 3.01 38.04
N GLN A 80 -11.74 2.71 37.99
CA GLN A 80 -12.60 2.74 39.17
C GLN A 80 -12.11 1.78 40.27
N ILE A 81 -11.69 0.56 39.91
CA ILE A 81 -11.11 -0.39 40.87
C ILE A 81 -9.85 0.19 41.49
N ALA A 82 -8.95 0.77 40.71
CA ALA A 82 -7.73 1.39 41.23
C ALA A 82 -8.05 2.48 42.26
N VAL A 83 -9.00 3.39 41.95
CA VAL A 83 -9.44 4.44 42.87
C VAL A 83 -10.11 3.86 44.12
N CYS A 84 -11.06 2.93 43.97
CA CYS A 84 -11.75 2.31 45.11
C CYS A 84 -10.79 1.50 45.99
N SER A 85 -9.77 0.87 45.41
CA SER A 85 -8.78 0.09 46.17
C SER A 85 -7.81 0.96 46.98
N ALA A 86 -7.62 2.22 46.57
CA ALA A 86 -6.74 3.16 47.27
C ALA A 86 -7.37 3.75 48.55
N ASP A 87 -8.71 3.78 48.65
CA ASP A 87 -9.46 4.35 49.78
C ASP A 87 -10.54 3.37 50.29
N VAL A 88 -10.10 2.19 50.74
CA VAL A 88 -10.98 1.18 51.34
C VAL A 88 -11.16 1.45 52.82
N GLN A 89 -12.42 1.53 53.27
CA GLN A 89 -12.79 1.60 54.69
C GLN A 89 -13.17 0.21 55.20
N GLU A 90 -13.12 -0.01 56.53
CA GLU A 90 -13.26 -1.34 57.15
C GLU A 90 -14.60 -2.06 56.85
N ASP A 91 -15.64 -1.34 56.41
CA ASP A 91 -16.94 -1.93 56.02
C ASP A 91 -17.25 -1.85 54.50
N SER A 92 -16.39 -1.22 53.69
CA SER A 92 -16.65 -0.98 52.26
C SER A 92 -15.94 -1.95 51.30
N GLN A 93 -15.28 -2.99 51.83
CA GLN A 93 -14.55 -3.98 51.05
C GLN A 93 -15.42 -4.70 49.99
N HIS A 94 -16.71 -4.92 50.30
CA HIS A 94 -17.66 -5.54 49.37
C HIS A 94 -17.84 -4.71 48.09
N LEU A 95 -17.67 -3.38 48.14
CA LEU A 95 -17.78 -2.51 46.97
C LEU A 95 -16.68 -2.80 45.94
N VAL A 96 -15.45 -3.02 46.41
CA VAL A 96 -14.32 -3.41 45.56
C VAL A 96 -14.57 -4.79 44.94
N ALA A 97 -15.03 -5.76 45.73
CA ALA A 97 -15.38 -7.08 45.23
C ALA A 97 -16.49 -7.03 44.16
N ALA A 98 -17.51 -6.19 44.36
CA ALA A 98 -18.57 -5.97 43.37
C ALA A 98 -18.00 -5.38 42.06
N LYS A 99 -17.09 -4.40 42.14
CA LYS A 99 -16.45 -3.78 40.97
C LYS A 99 -15.53 -4.73 40.22
N VAL A 100 -14.78 -5.59 40.93
CA VAL A 100 -13.99 -6.66 40.31
C VAL A 100 -14.89 -7.62 39.54
N ASN A 101 -16.02 -8.03 40.12
CA ASN A 101 -16.98 -8.89 39.44
C ASN A 101 -17.61 -8.21 38.20
N GLU A 102 -17.85 -6.90 38.26
CA GLU A 102 -18.29 -6.11 37.11
C GLU A 102 -17.23 -6.09 35.99
N CYS A 103 -15.96 -5.89 36.35
CA CYS A 103 -14.84 -5.94 35.40
C CYS A 103 -14.68 -7.31 34.75
N ILE A 104 -14.79 -8.41 35.52
CA ILE A 104 -14.75 -9.78 34.97
C ILE A 104 -15.86 -9.99 33.94
N LYS A 105 -17.09 -9.52 34.23
CA LYS A 105 -18.22 -9.60 33.29
C LYS A 105 -17.97 -8.76 32.04
N ALA A 106 -17.40 -7.57 32.18
CA ALA A 106 -17.05 -6.71 31.06
C ALA A 106 -15.96 -7.34 30.16
N LEU A 107 -14.94 -7.96 30.75
CA LEU A 107 -13.91 -8.72 30.02
C LEU A 107 -14.50 -9.93 29.29
N ALA A 108 -15.40 -10.69 29.93
CA ALA A 108 -16.09 -11.80 29.28
C ALA A 108 -16.98 -11.33 28.12
N ALA A 109 -17.66 -10.19 28.27
CA ALA A 109 -18.41 -9.56 27.20
C ALA A 109 -17.49 -9.08 26.07
N LEU A 110 -16.30 -8.55 26.38
CA LEU A 110 -15.33 -8.16 25.36
C LEU A 110 -14.79 -9.38 24.60
N ASP A 111 -14.50 -10.50 25.26
CA ASP A 111 -14.03 -11.72 24.60
C ASP A 111 -15.10 -12.29 23.63
N ALA A 112 -16.38 -12.18 23.99
CA ALA A 112 -17.48 -12.61 23.14
C ALA A 112 -17.60 -11.85 21.80
N THR A 113 -17.01 -10.65 21.65
CA THR A 113 -17.04 -9.92 20.37
C THR A 113 -16.02 -10.43 19.35
N LYS A 114 -15.10 -11.32 19.78
CA LYS A 114 -14.08 -11.91 18.92
C LYS A 114 -14.68 -12.57 17.67
N ASP A 115 -15.79 -13.30 17.82
CA ASP A 115 -16.46 -13.98 16.71
C ASP A 115 -17.03 -12.99 15.69
N GLU A 116 -17.57 -11.87 16.16
CA GLU A 116 -18.09 -10.79 15.30
C GLU A 116 -16.95 -10.16 14.49
N LEU A 117 -15.79 -9.97 15.10
CA LEU A 117 -14.60 -9.42 14.45
C LEU A 117 -14.06 -10.36 13.36
N HIS A 118 -14.04 -11.67 13.63
CA HIS A 118 -13.65 -12.68 12.64
C HIS A 118 -14.62 -12.74 11.46
N ARG A 119 -15.94 -12.66 11.71
CA ARG A 119 -16.96 -12.60 10.66
C ARG A 119 -16.85 -11.33 9.81
N ALA A 120 -16.46 -10.21 10.42
CA ALA A 120 -16.22 -8.94 9.73
C ALA A 120 -14.88 -8.89 8.97
N HIS A 121 -14.09 -9.97 8.99
CA HIS A 121 -12.80 -10.09 8.29
C HIS A 121 -11.81 -8.96 8.62
N MET A 122 -11.89 -8.43 9.84
CA MET A 122 -11.01 -7.35 10.29
C MET A 122 -9.63 -7.90 10.67
N MET A 123 -8.71 -7.88 9.72
CA MET A 123 -7.33 -8.32 9.90
C MET A 123 -6.40 -7.16 10.23
N VAL A 124 -5.48 -7.37 11.18
CA VAL A 124 -4.45 -6.41 11.54
C VAL A 124 -3.09 -6.96 11.07
N PRO A 125 -2.33 -6.20 10.26
CA PRO A 125 -0.99 -6.62 9.85
C PRO A 125 -0.05 -6.79 11.05
N GLN A 126 0.85 -7.78 10.99
CA GLN A 126 1.80 -8.05 12.06
C GLN A 126 2.71 -6.84 12.36
N ASP A 127 3.18 -6.14 11.33
CA ASP A 127 4.00 -4.95 11.47
C ASP A 127 3.31 -3.85 12.31
N VAL A 128 1.99 -3.72 12.17
CA VAL A 128 1.19 -2.76 12.96
C VAL A 128 1.11 -3.18 14.43
N LEU A 129 1.04 -4.49 14.71
CA LEU A 129 1.07 -5.02 16.06
C LEU A 129 2.43 -4.77 16.74
N GLU A 130 3.54 -5.00 16.04
CA GLU A 130 4.88 -4.71 16.55
C GLU A 130 5.11 -3.20 16.79
N MET A 131 4.51 -2.35 15.96
CA MET A 131 4.50 -0.91 16.19
C MET A 131 3.74 -0.53 17.46
N LEU A 132 2.60 -1.16 17.72
CA LEU A 132 1.83 -0.95 18.94
C LEU A 132 2.63 -1.37 20.18
N ASP A 133 3.26 -2.55 20.15
CA ASP A 133 4.09 -3.07 21.25
C ASP A 133 5.30 -2.17 21.56
N SER A 134 5.84 -1.50 20.53
CA SER A 134 6.93 -0.54 20.69
C SER A 134 6.48 0.90 20.97
N GLY A 135 5.17 1.15 21.11
CA GLY A 135 4.60 2.47 21.39
C GLY A 135 4.66 3.46 20.22
N LYS A 136 4.82 2.98 18.99
CA LYS A 136 4.85 3.81 17.77
C LYS A 136 3.44 4.02 17.22
N ASN A 137 3.18 5.19 16.63
CA ASN A 137 1.89 5.46 16.01
C ASN A 137 1.69 4.56 14.75
N PRO A 138 0.65 3.69 14.71
CA PRO A 138 0.35 2.84 13.57
C PRO A 138 0.01 3.61 12.28
N ASP A 139 -0.40 4.88 12.35
CA ASP A 139 -0.68 5.71 11.16
C ASP A 139 0.55 5.86 10.25
N ILE A 140 1.75 5.74 10.82
CA ILE A 140 3.00 5.77 10.05
C ILE A 140 3.07 4.58 9.08
N HIS A 141 2.59 3.40 9.48
CA HIS A 141 2.51 2.23 8.60
C HIS A 141 1.61 2.53 7.40
N THR A 142 0.39 3.01 7.66
CA THR A 142 -0.58 3.36 6.61
C THR A 142 -0.01 4.41 5.67
N ARG A 143 0.63 5.47 6.20
CA ARG A 143 1.27 6.52 5.40
C ARG A 143 2.37 5.95 4.51
N ASN A 144 3.27 5.14 5.06
CA ASN A 144 4.37 4.54 4.30
C ASN A 144 3.86 3.59 3.23
N PHE A 145 2.84 2.79 3.55
CA PHE A 145 2.20 1.88 2.62
C PHE A 145 1.58 2.63 1.43
N VAL A 146 0.79 3.67 1.69
CA VAL A 146 0.18 4.50 0.63
C VAL A 146 1.25 5.18 -0.23
N ASN A 147 2.30 5.73 0.39
CA ASN A 147 3.40 6.37 -0.35
C ASN A 147 4.15 5.39 -1.25
N ARG A 148 4.40 4.17 -0.74
CA ARG A 148 5.02 3.10 -1.52
C ARG A 148 4.13 2.67 -2.67
N LEU A 149 2.84 2.45 -2.43
CA LEU A 149 1.88 2.11 -3.47
C LEU A 149 1.80 3.17 -4.57
N ALA A 150 1.77 4.46 -4.20
CA ALA A 150 1.75 5.54 -5.17
C ALA A 150 3.02 5.55 -6.03
N SER A 151 4.19 5.39 -5.41
CA SER A 151 5.48 5.35 -6.09
C SER A 151 5.62 4.14 -7.00
N GLU A 152 5.17 2.96 -6.55
CA GLU A 152 5.20 1.71 -7.30
C GLU A 152 4.22 1.72 -8.48
N ASN A 153 3.05 2.35 -8.31
CA ASN A 153 2.09 2.57 -9.39
C ASN A 153 2.67 3.49 -10.47
N GLN A 154 3.25 4.63 -10.09
CA GLN A 154 3.91 5.54 -11.03
C GLN A 154 5.08 4.88 -11.76
N TYR A 155 5.89 4.09 -11.04
CA TYR A 155 7.00 3.35 -11.62
C TYR A 155 6.51 2.30 -12.63
N SER A 156 5.48 1.54 -12.29
CA SER A 156 4.89 0.52 -13.16
C SER A 156 4.26 1.14 -14.42
N PHE A 157 3.56 2.27 -14.26
CA PHE A 157 3.02 3.03 -15.37
C PHE A 157 4.13 3.56 -16.29
N GLY A 158 5.23 4.07 -15.72
CA GLY A 158 6.40 4.51 -16.48
C GLY A 158 7.04 3.39 -17.30
N GLN A 159 7.18 2.19 -16.72
CA GLN A 159 7.66 1.02 -17.45
C GLN A 159 6.72 0.62 -18.60
N HIS A 160 5.41 0.59 -18.33
CA HIS A 160 4.42 0.26 -19.35
C HIS A 160 4.50 1.22 -20.54
N ARG A 161 4.55 2.53 -20.27
CA ARG A 161 4.68 3.58 -21.29
C ARG A 161 5.99 3.49 -22.06
N ALA A 162 7.09 3.12 -21.40
CA ALA A 162 8.38 2.93 -22.07
C ALA A 162 8.36 1.76 -23.06
N VAL A 163 7.74 0.63 -22.67
CA VAL A 163 7.57 -0.54 -23.54
C VAL A 163 6.66 -0.21 -24.72
N GLU A 164 5.55 0.50 -24.48
CA GLU A 164 4.63 0.94 -25.53
C GLU A 164 5.33 1.87 -26.53
N SER A 165 6.10 2.85 -26.03
CA SER A 165 6.88 3.75 -26.90
C SER A 165 7.96 3.00 -27.68
N TYR A 166 8.63 2.03 -27.05
CA TYR A 166 9.60 1.17 -27.73
C TYR A 166 8.95 0.36 -28.85
N LYS A 167 7.81 -0.28 -28.58
CA LYS A 167 7.02 -1.02 -29.57
C LYS A 167 6.65 -0.12 -30.74
N SER A 168 6.09 1.06 -30.48
CA SER A 168 5.69 2.01 -31.53
C SER A 168 6.87 2.43 -32.42
N ARG A 169 8.05 2.72 -31.81
CA ARG A 169 9.27 3.06 -32.57
C ARG A 169 9.80 1.87 -33.38
N LEU A 170 9.74 0.67 -32.81
CA LEU A 170 10.16 -0.56 -33.50
C LEU A 170 9.22 -0.86 -34.68
N ASP A 171 7.92 -0.73 -34.50
CA ASP A 171 6.92 -0.90 -35.56
C ASP A 171 7.18 0.09 -36.71
N ALA A 172 7.43 1.37 -36.39
CA ALA A 172 7.77 2.39 -37.38
C ALA A 172 9.10 2.08 -38.12
N ALA A 173 10.12 1.60 -37.42
CA ALA A 173 11.39 1.21 -38.03
C ALA A 173 11.24 -0.01 -38.95
N LEU A 174 10.49 -1.02 -38.52
CA LEU A 174 10.18 -2.22 -39.32
C LEU A 174 9.36 -1.86 -40.56
N ASP A 175 8.39 -0.94 -40.41
CA ASP A 175 7.59 -0.40 -41.51
C ASP A 175 8.43 0.32 -42.56
N SER A 176 9.49 1.02 -42.13
CA SER A 176 10.42 1.67 -43.05
C SER A 176 11.36 0.67 -43.73
N ALA A 177 11.87 -0.32 -43.01
CA ALA A 177 12.85 -1.28 -43.52
C ALA A 177 12.22 -2.38 -44.41
N PHE A 178 10.98 -2.78 -44.11
CA PHE A 178 10.27 -3.86 -44.80
C PHE A 178 8.84 -3.45 -45.18
N PRO A 179 8.66 -2.63 -46.24
CA PRO A 179 7.34 -2.14 -46.65
C PRO A 179 6.34 -3.25 -46.99
N GLN A 180 6.83 -4.39 -47.50
CA GLN A 180 6.02 -5.57 -47.82
C GLN A 180 5.39 -6.25 -46.58
N LEU A 181 5.93 -6.04 -45.37
CA LEU A 181 5.37 -6.60 -44.13
C LEU A 181 4.19 -5.79 -43.58
N LYS A 182 3.99 -4.56 -44.05
CA LYS A 182 2.89 -3.68 -43.61
C LYS A 182 1.51 -4.30 -43.85
N SER A 183 1.32 -4.94 -45.00
CA SER A 183 0.05 -5.54 -45.39
C SER A 183 -0.35 -6.73 -44.51
N VAL A 184 0.62 -7.49 -43.98
CA VAL A 184 0.36 -8.67 -43.14
C VAL A 184 0.02 -8.28 -41.69
N ARG A 185 0.55 -7.16 -41.20
CA ARG A 185 0.34 -6.70 -39.81
C ARG A 185 -0.96 -5.93 -39.61
N GLY A 186 -1.46 -5.24 -40.64
CA GLY A 186 -2.73 -4.51 -40.59
C GLY A 186 -3.96 -5.40 -40.40
N ASP A 187 -3.87 -6.68 -40.76
CA ASP A 187 -5.00 -7.63 -40.77
C ASP A 187 -5.11 -8.46 -39.47
N ALA A 188 -4.10 -8.39 -38.59
CA ALA A 188 -4.08 -9.14 -37.32
C ALA A 188 -4.54 -8.31 -36.10
N GLY A 189 -4.87 -7.03 -36.30
CA GLY A 189 -5.17 -6.07 -35.23
C GLY A 189 -6.65 -5.83 -34.94
N ASP A 190 -7.58 -6.35 -35.75
CA ASP A 190 -9.03 -6.10 -35.64
C ASP A 190 -9.83 -7.41 -35.63
N ALA A 191 -9.61 -8.24 -34.61
CA ALA A 191 -10.53 -9.30 -34.25
C ALA A 191 -11.06 -9.03 -32.84
N PRO A 192 -12.32 -8.59 -32.69
CA PRO A 192 -12.91 -8.33 -31.37
C PRO A 192 -13.14 -9.65 -30.62
N LYS A 193 -12.79 -9.68 -29.34
CA LYS A 193 -13.30 -10.64 -28.37
C LYS A 193 -13.69 -9.92 -27.10
#